data_AF-A0A139NLF5-F1
#
_entry.id   AF-A0A139NLF5-F1
#
_cell.length_a   1.000
_cell.length_b   1.000
_cell.length_c   1.000
_cell.angle_alpha   90.00
_cell.angle_beta   90.00
_cell.angle_gamma   90.00
#
_symmetry.space_group_name_H-M   'P 1'
#
loop_
_entity.id
_entity.type
_entity.pdbx_description
1 polymer ?
#
loop_
_entity_poly.entity_id
_entity_poly.type
_entity_poly.pdbx_seq_one_letter_code
_entity_poly.pdbx_strand_id
1 'polypeptide(L)' 'MTKKFLEQHGADFEEINIDEHPEKIDYVKSLGFTAAPVIEAGDTVFSGFQPSKLKEII' A
#
# COMPACT_ATOMS: atom_id res chain seq x y z
N MET A 1 9.96 1.27 -4.23
CA MET A 1 9.70 2.38 -5.18
C MET A 1 8.46 3.18 -4.78
N THR A 2 7.41 2.53 -4.26
CA THR A 2 6.21 3.19 -3.69
C THR A 2 6.54 4.23 -2.61
N LYS A 3 7.30 3.86 -1.57
CA LYS A 3 7.72 4.76 -0.49
C LYS A 3 8.35 6.06 -0.99
N LYS A 4 9.42 5.94 -1.78
CA LYS A 4 10.12 7.09 -2.39
C LYS A 4 9.20 7.96 -3.25
N PHE A 5 8.19 7.38 -3.90
CA PHE A 5 7.24 8.13 -4.72
C PHE A 5 6.33 8.99 -3.83
N LEU A 6 5.80 8.41 -2.75
CA LEU A 6 4.97 9.10 -1.77
C LEU A 6 5.77 10.22 -1.07
N GLU A 7 6.99 9.93 -0.62
CA GLU A 7 7.90 10.93 -0.04
C GLU A 7 8.21 12.08 -1.01
N GLN A 8 8.45 11.79 -2.29
CA GLN A 8 8.72 12.83 -3.30
C GLN A 8 7.52 13.73 -3.57
N HIS A 9 6.30 13.21 -3.41
CA HIS A 9 5.08 13.99 -3.59
C HIS A 9 4.59 14.64 -2.29
N GLY A 10 5.31 14.44 -1.17
CA GLY A 10 4.93 14.98 0.14
C GLY A 10 3.65 14.35 0.71
N ALA A 11 3.35 13.11 0.31
CA ALA A 11 2.19 12.38 0.79
C ALA A 11 2.44 11.86 2.21
N ASP A 12 1.46 12.00 3.10
CA ASP A 12 1.44 11.30 4.38
C ASP A 12 1.06 9.84 4.15
N PHE A 13 1.94 8.91 4.53
CA PHE A 13 1.69 7.48 4.44
C PHE A 13 2.26 6.75 5.65
N GLU A 14 1.63 5.65 6.02
CA GLU A 14 2.12 4.74 7.05
C GLU A 14 2.72 3.49 6.40
N GLU A 15 3.95 3.16 6.77
CA GLU A 15 4.59 1.92 6.34
C GLU A 15 4.28 0.82 7.35
N ILE A 16 3.45 -0.13 6.95
CA ILE A 16 3.10 -1.27 7.79
C ILE A 16 3.87 -2.50 7.30
N ASN A 17 4.79 -2.99 8.13
CA ASN A 17 5.54 -4.20 7.84
C ASN A 17 4.68 -5.43 8.15
N ILE A 18 4.26 -6.15 7.11
CA ILE A 18 3.44 -7.37 7.27
C ILE A 18 4.19 -8.51 7.97
N ASP A 19 5.53 -8.49 8.01
CA ASP A 19 6.33 -9.48 8.73
C ASP A 19 6.21 -9.30 10.26
N GLU A 20 6.09 -8.04 10.70
CA GLU A 20 5.90 -7.68 12.11
C GLU A 20 4.42 -7.66 12.52
N HIS A 21 3.51 -7.51 11.54
CA HIS A 21 2.06 -7.48 11.73
C HIS A 21 1.36 -8.66 11.04
N PRO A 22 1.39 -9.87 11.64
CA PRO A 22 0.73 -11.04 11.06
C PRO A 22 -0.79 -10.86 10.88
N GLU A 23 -1.42 -9.99 11.67
CA GLU A 23 -2.82 -9.59 11.51
C GLU A 23 -3.12 -8.95 10.15
N LYS A 24 -2.14 -8.21 9.58
CA LYS A 24 -2.25 -7.58 8.27
C LYS A 24 -2.04 -8.57 7.14
N ILE A 25 -1.32 -9.68 7.38
CA ILE A 25 -1.20 -10.77 6.41
C ILE A 25 -2.60 -11.36 6.14
N ASP A 26 -3.36 -11.64 7.19
CA ASP A 26 -4.72 -12.18 7.06
C ASP A 26 -5.66 -11.18 6.36
N TYR A 27 -5.53 -9.88 6.68
CA TYR A 27 -6.25 -8.81 5.98
C TYR A 27 -5.95 -8.79 4.47
N VAL A 28 -4.66 -8.76 4.10
CA VAL A 28 -4.21 -8.75 2.71
C VAL A 28 -4.67 -10.00 1.95
N LYS A 29 -4.61 -11.16 2.60
CA LYS A 29 -5.11 -12.42 2.04
C LYS A 29 -6.64 -12.40 1.86
N SER A 30 -7.37 -11.86 2.83
CA SER A 30 -8.84 -11.72 2.76
C SER A 30 -9.28 -10.81 1.63
N LEU A 31 -8.47 -9.81 1.29
CA LEU A 31 -8.68 -8.93 0.13
C LEU A 31 -8.37 -9.63 -1.21
N GLY A 32 -7.83 -10.85 -1.19
CA GLY A 32 -7.46 -11.61 -2.38
C GLY A 32 -6.10 -11.18 -2.98
N PHE A 33 -5.35 -10.32 -2.30
CA PHE A 33 -4.03 -9.94 -2.74
C PHE A 33 -3.01 -10.98 -2.28
N THR A 34 -2.21 -11.47 -3.23
CA THR A 34 -1.16 -12.47 -2.99
C THR A 34 0.25 -11.91 -3.15
N ALA A 35 0.36 -10.65 -3.58
CA ALA A 35 1.61 -9.97 -3.84
C ALA A 35 1.71 -8.67 -3.04
N ALA A 36 2.85 -8.50 -2.37
CA ALA A 36 3.27 -7.23 -1.79
C ALA A 36 4.03 -6.38 -2.84
N PRO A 37 4.02 -5.04 -2.74
CA PRO A 37 3.40 -4.21 -1.70
C PRO A 37 1.89 -4.05 -1.89
N VAL A 38 1.14 -3.89 -0.80
CA VAL A 38 -0.28 -3.50 -0.81
C VAL A 38 -0.38 -2.07 -0.34
N ILE A 39 -1.14 -1.26 -1.08
CA ILE A 39 -1.37 0.14 -0.81
C ILE A 39 -2.86 0.31 -0.55
N GLU A 40 -3.18 0.91 0.58
CA GLU A 40 -4.53 1.30 0.98
C GLU A 40 -4.55 2.82 1.14
N ALA A 41 -5.50 3.46 0.47
CA ALA A 41 -5.73 4.89 0.58
C ALA A 41 -7.24 5.16 0.58
N GLY A 42 -7.78 5.40 1.77
CA GLY A 42 -9.22 5.54 2.00
C GLY A 42 -9.98 4.32 1.48
N ASP A 43 -10.91 4.55 0.56
CA ASP A 43 -11.72 3.49 -0.08
C ASP A 43 -10.98 2.71 -1.17
N THR A 44 -9.77 3.12 -1.56
CA THR A 44 -9.03 2.47 -2.65
C THR A 44 -7.93 1.58 -2.09
N VAL A 45 -8.03 0.28 -2.37
CA VAL A 45 -6.96 -0.68 -2.08
C VAL A 45 -6.46 -1.31 -3.38
N PHE A 46 -5.15 -1.39 -3.53
CA PHE A 46 -4.52 -2.07 -4.65
C PHE A 46 -3.18 -2.68 -4.28
N SER A 47 -2.84 -3.80 -4.93
CA SER A 47 -1.53 -4.41 -4.84
C SER A 47 -0.62 -3.94 -5.98
N GLY A 48 0.67 -3.79 -5.66
CA GLY A 48 1.73 -3.47 -6.62
C GLY A 48 2.07 -1.99 -6.69
N PHE A 49 3.20 -1.69 -7.32
CA PHE A 49 3.65 -0.31 -7.53
C PHE A 49 2.94 0.29 -8.75
N GLN A 50 1.87 1.05 -8.52
CA GLN A 50 1.10 1.73 -9.57
C GLN A 50 1.24 3.25 -9.44
N PRO A 51 2.16 3.91 -10.17
CA PRO A 51 2.36 5.36 -10.05
C PRO A 51 1.14 6.17 -10.45
N SER A 52 0.33 5.70 -11.42
CA SER A 52 -0.90 6.40 -11.81
C SER A 52 -1.92 6.42 -10.67
N LYS A 53 -2.18 5.28 -10.02
CA LYS A 53 -3.09 5.21 -8.87
C LYS A 53 -2.56 5.98 -7.68
N LEU A 54 -1.25 5.88 -7.40
CA LEU A 54 -0.61 6.68 -6.35
C LEU A 54 -0.90 8.17 -6.56
N LYS A 55 -0.76 8.70 -7.78
CA LYS A 55 -1.11 10.10 -8.07
C LYS A 55 -2.59 10.46 -7.88
N GLU A 56 -3.51 9.50 -7.95
CA GLU A 56 -4.93 9.77 -7.71
C GLU A 56 -5.28 9.81 -6.22
N ILE A 57 -4.43 9.23 -5.36
CA ILE A 57 -4.66 9.13 -3.91
C ILE A 57 -3.77 10.06 -3.08
N ILE A 58 -2.78 10.71 -3.71
CA ILE A 58 -1.94 11.75 -3.11
C ILE A 58 -2.62 13.12 -3.27
#